data_AF-A0A0F9UZC2-F1
#
_entry.id   AF-A0A0F9UZC2-F1
#
_cell.length_a   1.000
_cell.length_b   1.000
_cell.length_c   1.000
_cell.angle_alpha   90.00
_cell.angle_beta   90.00
_cell.angle_gamma   90.00
#
_symmetry.space_group_name_H-M   'P 1'
#
loop_
_entity.id
_entity.type
_entity.pdbx_description
1 polymer ?
#
loop_
_entity_poly.entity_id
_entity_poly.type
_entity_poly.pdbx_seq_one_letter_code
_entity_poly.pdbx_strand_id
1 'polypeptide(L)'
;MPGPYDELEKKAETLEKQSKIEFGKKNFRSTITLLEETKAIYAQLGFHGKIGMLNQRILRVQKLIKLKEHETTIKAKSEQEFQKRVEKALNEKQRYQDKQSAQQQALSPEIRNIFERVKMLSEKAEKEEKLGKYPRVLGRYEYILELYKSIPKDSIDLSNNIVEIEKKLSFLRTKM
;
A
#
# COMPACT_ATOMS: atom_id res chain seq x y z
N MET A 1 -12.64 -51.50 39.29
CA MET A 1 -12.98 -50.06 39.26
C MET A 1 -11.71 -49.30 38.98
N PRO A 2 -11.70 -48.35 38.02
CA PRO A 2 -10.56 -47.45 37.85
C PRO A 2 -10.39 -46.58 39.10
N GLY A 3 -9.15 -46.29 39.48
CA GLY A 3 -8.82 -45.50 40.66
C GLY A 3 -8.90 -43.99 40.39
N PRO A 4 -8.96 -43.14 41.44
CA PRO A 4 -9.02 -41.68 41.28
C PRO A 4 -7.82 -41.09 40.53
N TYR A 5 -6.68 -41.79 40.51
CA TYR A 5 -5.48 -41.43 39.76
C TYR A 5 -5.63 -41.65 38.23
N ASP A 6 -6.44 -42.63 37.81
CA ASP A 6 -6.68 -42.94 36.39
C ASP A 6 -7.49 -41.82 35.70
N GLU A 7 -8.39 -41.17 36.43
CA GLU A 7 -9.19 -40.06 35.91
C GLU A 7 -8.35 -38.78 35.73
N LEU A 8 -7.47 -38.51 36.69
CA LEU A 8 -6.55 -37.37 36.63
C LEU A 8 -5.55 -37.53 35.48
N GLU A 9 -5.00 -38.73 35.27
CA GLU A 9 -4.09 -38.97 34.16
C GLU A 9 -4.79 -38.78 32.80
N LYS A 10 -5.99 -39.34 32.60
CA LYS A 10 -6.79 -39.12 31.38
C LYS A 10 -7.11 -37.65 31.12
N LYS A 11 -7.38 -36.90 32.19
CA LYS A 11 -7.63 -35.45 32.10
C LYS A 11 -6.38 -34.71 31.64
N ALA A 12 -5.21 -35.02 32.19
CA ALA A 12 -3.94 -34.44 31.77
C ALA A 12 -3.62 -34.74 30.29
N GLU A 13 -3.81 -35.99 29.85
CA GLU A 13 -3.61 -36.36 28.44
C GLU A 13 -4.54 -35.62 27.49
N THR A 14 -5.79 -35.42 27.90
CA THR A 14 -6.78 -34.68 27.11
C THR A 14 -6.38 -33.22 26.97
N LEU A 15 -5.95 -32.58 28.06
CA LEU A 15 -5.46 -31.20 28.06
C LEU A 15 -4.19 -31.05 27.21
N GLU A 16 -3.28 -32.04 27.20
CA GLU A 16 -2.12 -32.03 26.31
C GLU A 16 -2.48 -32.12 24.83
N LYS A 17 -3.48 -32.94 24.48
CA LYS A 17 -4.00 -33.04 23.12
C LYS A 17 -4.63 -31.72 22.69
N GLN A 18 -5.44 -31.12 23.57
CA GLN A 18 -6.05 -29.81 23.32
C GLN A 18 -4.98 -28.71 23.17
N SER A 19 -3.93 -28.73 24.00
CA SER A 19 -2.85 -27.73 23.90
C SER A 19 -2.07 -27.84 22.60
N LYS A 20 -1.89 -29.05 22.05
CA LYS A 20 -1.33 -29.26 20.70
C LYS A 20 -2.24 -28.68 19.61
N ILE A 21 -3.55 -28.87 19.71
CA ILE A 21 -4.53 -28.33 18.75
C ILE A 21 -4.51 -26.79 18.78
N GLU A 22 -4.60 -26.18 19.97
CA GLU A 22 -4.60 -24.73 20.12
C GLU A 22 -3.27 -24.10 19.69
N PHE A 23 -2.14 -24.80 19.90
CA PHE A 23 -0.84 -24.37 19.38
C PHE A 23 -0.84 -24.37 17.84
N GLY A 24 -1.40 -25.39 17.19
CA GLY A 24 -1.57 -25.46 15.74
C GLY A 24 -2.43 -24.32 15.18
N LYS A 25 -3.47 -23.91 15.92
CA LYS A 25 -4.30 -22.75 15.62
C LYS A 25 -3.62 -21.39 15.91
N LYS A 26 -2.37 -21.39 16.41
CA LYS A 26 -1.61 -20.21 16.85
C LYS A 26 -2.24 -19.47 18.06
N ASN A 27 -3.10 -20.14 18.82
CA ASN A 27 -3.69 -19.62 20.06
C ASN A 27 -2.72 -19.84 21.22
N PHE A 28 -1.62 -19.09 21.22
CA PHE A 28 -0.51 -19.33 22.15
C PHE A 28 -0.86 -19.07 23.62
N ARG A 29 -1.76 -18.11 23.91
CA ARG A 29 -2.23 -17.85 25.27
C ARG A 29 -3.01 -19.04 25.83
N SER A 30 -4.00 -19.52 25.09
CA SER A 30 -4.78 -20.71 25.45
C SER A 30 -3.90 -21.96 25.56
N THR A 31 -2.88 -22.07 24.70
CA THR A 31 -1.89 -23.16 24.79
C THR A 31 -1.15 -23.13 26.13
N ILE A 32 -0.71 -21.96 26.61
CA ILE A 32 -0.02 -21.85 27.90
C ILE A 32 -0.95 -22.24 29.04
N THR A 33 -2.19 -21.74 29.05
CA THR A 33 -3.19 -22.08 30.08
C THR A 33 -3.41 -23.60 30.17
N LEU A 34 -3.62 -24.26 29.04
CA LEU A 34 -3.80 -25.72 28.99
C LEU A 34 -2.55 -26.48 29.48
N LEU A 35 -1.35 -26.01 29.15
CA LEU A 35 -0.10 -26.60 29.62
C LEU A 35 0.12 -26.39 31.13
N GLU A 36 -0.30 -25.24 31.69
CA GLU A 36 -0.23 -24.95 33.12
C GLU A 36 -1.22 -25.81 33.92
N GLU A 37 -2.45 -25.99 33.42
CA GLU A 37 -3.44 -26.90 34.00
C GLU A 37 -2.96 -28.35 33.97
N THR A 38 -2.39 -28.79 32.84
CA THR A 38 -1.77 -30.12 32.72
C THR A 38 -0.62 -30.28 33.74
N LYS A 39 0.20 -29.24 33.90
CA LYS A 39 1.32 -29.25 34.85
C LYS A 39 0.84 -29.39 36.29
N ALA A 40 -0.26 -28.72 36.65
CA ALA A 40 -0.85 -28.82 37.98
C ALA A 40 -1.34 -30.25 38.28
N ILE A 41 -1.96 -30.91 37.30
CA ILE A 41 -2.39 -32.30 37.45
C ILE A 41 -1.19 -33.24 37.60
N TYR A 42 -0.14 -33.09 36.78
CA TYR A 42 1.05 -33.93 36.94
C TYR A 42 1.83 -33.67 38.23
N ALA A 43 1.71 -32.48 38.83
CA ALA A 43 2.23 -32.19 40.16
C ALA A 43 1.48 -32.99 41.24
N GLN A 44 0.15 -33.10 41.13
CA GLN A 44 -0.68 -33.93 42.02
C GLN A 44 -0.36 -35.43 41.88
N LEU A 45 0.02 -35.87 40.68
CA LEU A 45 0.43 -37.25 40.38
C LEU A 45 1.90 -37.56 40.69
N GLY A 46 2.71 -36.57 41.08
CA GLY A 46 4.15 -36.75 41.35
C GLY A 46 5.01 -36.97 40.09
N PHE A 47 4.51 -36.68 38.90
CA PHE A 47 5.22 -36.90 37.62
C PHE A 47 6.19 -35.75 37.28
N HIS A 48 7.26 -35.63 38.07
CA HIS A 48 8.25 -34.56 37.94
C HIS A 48 8.91 -34.46 36.55
N GLY A 49 9.15 -35.59 35.87
CA GLY A 49 9.68 -35.59 34.50
C GLY A 49 8.75 -34.92 33.48
N LYS A 50 7.43 -35.19 33.57
CA LYS A 50 6.42 -34.57 32.69
C LYS A 50 6.31 -33.06 32.97
N ILE A 51 6.39 -32.65 34.24
CA ILE A 51 6.42 -31.23 34.65
C ILE A 51 7.59 -30.48 34.01
N GLY A 52 8.80 -31.07 34.02
CA GLY A 52 9.98 -30.48 33.38
C GLY A 52 9.78 -30.22 31.89
N MET A 53 9.21 -31.19 31.17
CA MET A 53 8.89 -31.05 29.75
C MET A 53 7.86 -29.95 29.49
N LEU A 54 6.81 -29.86 30.32
CA LEU A 54 5.79 -28.81 30.21
C LEU A 54 6.36 -27.42 30.47
N ASN A 55 7.22 -27.25 31.47
CA ASN A 55 7.89 -25.97 31.74
C ASN A 55 8.73 -25.50 30.53
N GLN A 56 9.51 -26.40 29.93
CA GLN A 56 10.28 -26.07 28.73
C GLN A 56 9.36 -25.67 27.56
N ARG A 57 8.23 -26.36 27.41
CA ARG A 57 7.26 -26.07 26.35
C ARG A 57 6.59 -24.72 26.55
N ILE A 58 6.17 -24.39 27.78
CA ILE A 58 5.62 -23.07 28.14
C ILE A 58 6.63 -21.97 27.82
N LEU A 59 7.90 -22.14 28.21
CA LEU A 59 8.96 -21.17 27.93
C LEU A 59 9.16 -20.93 26.43
N ARG A 60 9.12 -21.99 25.61
CA ARG A 60 9.20 -21.87 24.14
C ARG A 60 8.03 -21.07 23.58
N VAL A 61 6.81 -21.35 24.03
CA VAL A 61 5.59 -20.64 23.58
C VAL A 61 5.66 -19.15 23.98
N GLN A 62 6.11 -18.85 25.21
CA GLN A 62 6.30 -17.46 25.66
C GLN A 62 7.33 -16.70 24.82
N LYS A 63 8.46 -17.33 24.47
CA LYS A 63 9.46 -16.73 23.57
C LYS A 63 8.87 -16.41 22.20
N LEU A 64 8.04 -17.30 21.65
CA LEU A 64 7.36 -17.08 20.37
C LEU A 64 6.38 -15.90 20.43
N ILE A 65 5.62 -15.75 21.52
CA ILE A 65 4.72 -14.60 21.72
C ILE A 65 5.52 -13.30 21.68
N LYS A 66 6.60 -13.21 22.47
CA LYS A 66 7.45 -12.01 22.53
C LYS A 66 8.05 -11.64 21.18
N LEU A 67 8.51 -12.63 20.41
CA LEU A 67 9.05 -12.41 19.07
C LEU A 67 7.99 -11.80 18.14
N LYS A 68 6.77 -12.36 18.14
CA LYS A 68 5.67 -11.85 17.32
C LYS A 68 5.25 -10.44 17.71
N GLU A 69 5.17 -10.14 19.00
CA GLU A 69 4.84 -8.80 19.49
C GLU A 69 5.87 -7.77 19.03
N HIS A 70 7.16 -8.13 19.10
CA HIS A 70 8.25 -7.29 18.60
C HIS A 70 8.15 -7.07 17.07
N GLU A 71 7.92 -8.12 16.29
CA GLU A 71 7.70 -8.02 14.85
C GLU A 71 6.50 -7.13 14.49
N THR A 72 5.38 -7.28 15.21
CA THR A 72 4.18 -6.45 14.98
C THR A 72 4.45 -4.98 15.29
N THR A 73 5.24 -4.69 16.33
CA THR A 73 5.63 -3.32 16.70
C THR A 73 6.52 -2.69 15.64
N ILE A 74 7.50 -3.43 15.11
CA ILE A 74 8.35 -2.96 14.01
C ILE A 74 7.51 -2.66 12.78
N LYS A 75 6.62 -3.60 12.39
CA LYS A 75 5.74 -3.42 11.23
C LYS A 75 4.83 -2.20 11.38
N ALA A 76 4.28 -1.98 12.58
CA ALA A 76 3.45 -0.82 12.85
C ALA A 76 4.24 0.50 12.72
N LYS A 77 5.48 0.55 13.22
CA LYS A 77 6.35 1.73 13.07
C LYS A 77 6.71 1.99 11.61
N SER A 78 7.09 0.96 10.85
CA SER A 78 7.41 1.11 9.43
C SER A 78 6.19 1.56 8.61
N GLU A 79 5.00 1.05 8.95
CA GLU A 79 3.75 1.49 8.31
C GLU A 79 3.48 2.97 8.61
N GLN A 80 3.62 3.40 9.86
CA GLN A 80 3.46 4.81 10.22
C GLN A 80 4.45 5.73 9.48
N GLU A 81 5.71 5.32 9.36
CA GLU A 81 6.71 6.08 8.58
C GLU A 81 6.36 6.15 7.10
N PHE A 82 5.86 5.06 6.52
CA PHE A 82 5.39 5.04 5.15
C PHE A 82 4.21 5.99 4.93
N GLN A 83 3.19 5.94 5.81
CA GLN A 83 2.04 6.83 5.74
C GLN A 83 2.44 8.32 5.81
N LYS A 84 3.38 8.68 6.69
CA LYS A 84 3.94 10.04 6.76
C LYS A 84 4.61 10.48 5.45
N ARG A 85 5.33 9.58 4.78
CA ARG A 85 5.96 9.88 3.48
C ARG A 85 4.92 10.08 2.38
N VAL A 86 3.88 9.25 2.37
CA VAL A 86 2.77 9.38 1.42
C VAL A 86 2.05 10.70 1.62
N GLU A 87 1.70 11.05 2.86
CA GLU A 87 1.04 12.32 3.18
C GLU A 87 1.89 13.52 2.77
N LYS A 88 3.20 13.49 3.03
CA LYS A 88 4.13 14.55 2.59
C LYS A 88 4.13 14.70 1.06
N ALA A 89 4.20 13.60 0.32
CA ALA A 89 4.20 13.62 -1.13
C ALA A 89 2.88 14.15 -1.72
N LEU A 90 1.73 13.77 -1.12
CA LEU A 90 0.42 14.30 -1.50
C LEU A 90 0.33 15.80 -1.25
N ASN A 91 0.80 16.27 -0.09
CA ASN A 91 0.83 17.69 0.25
C ASN A 91 1.74 18.50 -0.68
N GLU A 92 2.91 17.97 -1.04
CA GLU A 92 3.80 18.60 -2.02
C GLU A 92 3.16 18.68 -3.42
N LYS A 93 2.51 17.60 -3.86
CA LYS A 93 1.77 17.57 -5.12
C LYS A 93 0.63 18.59 -5.13
N GLN A 94 -0.15 18.68 -4.05
CA GLN A 94 -1.23 19.65 -3.93
C GLN A 94 -0.69 21.08 -3.99
N ARG A 95 0.37 21.39 -3.23
CA ARG A 95 1.01 22.72 -3.28
C ARG A 95 1.52 23.08 -4.67
N TYR A 96 2.06 22.10 -5.40
CA TYR A 96 2.50 22.32 -6.77
C TYR A 96 1.32 22.63 -7.70
N GLN A 97 0.21 21.89 -7.57
CA GLN A 97 -1.02 22.16 -8.31
C GLN A 97 -1.62 23.52 -7.97
N ASP A 98 -1.67 23.87 -6.68
CA ASP A 98 -2.17 25.17 -6.22
C ASP A 98 -1.33 26.31 -6.81
N LYS A 99 0.00 26.17 -6.79
CA LYS A 99 0.92 27.14 -7.44
C LYS A 99 0.68 27.25 -8.94
N GLN A 100 0.50 26.13 -9.65
CA GLN A 100 0.18 26.17 -11.08
C GLN A 100 -1.17 26.84 -11.33
N SER A 101 -2.18 26.55 -10.52
CA SER A 101 -3.51 27.15 -10.65
C SER A 101 -3.49 28.65 -10.35
N ALA A 102 -2.73 29.08 -9.33
CA ALA A 102 -2.52 30.48 -9.01
C ALA A 102 -1.75 31.21 -10.11
N GLN A 103 -0.72 30.56 -10.69
CA GLN A 103 -0.03 31.09 -11.87
C GLN A 103 -0.98 31.23 -13.05
N GLN A 104 -1.83 30.23 -13.32
CA GLN A 104 -2.85 30.28 -14.36
C GLN A 104 -3.91 31.36 -14.09
N GLN A 105 -4.25 31.61 -12.83
CA GLN A 105 -5.13 32.69 -12.43
C GLN A 105 -4.44 34.07 -12.51
N ALA A 106 -3.14 34.16 -12.39
CA ALA A 106 -2.41 35.40 -12.64
C ALA A 106 -2.31 35.75 -14.14
N LEU A 107 -2.65 34.82 -15.04
CA LEU A 107 -2.60 35.05 -16.49
C LEU A 107 -3.73 35.94 -16.97
N SER A 108 -3.41 36.73 -18.00
CA SER A 108 -4.38 37.48 -18.80
C SER A 108 -5.53 36.56 -19.27
N PRO A 109 -6.78 37.05 -19.29
CA PRO A 109 -7.93 36.32 -19.83
C PRO A 109 -7.70 35.73 -21.23
N GLU A 110 -6.89 36.40 -22.06
CA GLU A 110 -6.53 35.94 -23.40
C GLU A 110 -5.73 34.63 -23.37
N ILE A 111 -4.73 34.52 -22.47
CA ILE A 111 -3.90 33.32 -22.34
C ILE A 111 -4.72 32.16 -21.76
N ARG A 112 -5.63 32.44 -20.82
CA ARG A 112 -6.56 31.42 -20.30
C ARG A 112 -7.45 30.84 -21.41
N ASN A 113 -8.02 31.69 -22.26
CA ASN A 113 -8.81 31.25 -23.42
C ASN A 113 -8.00 30.38 -24.38
N ILE A 114 -6.72 30.68 -24.58
CA ILE A 114 -5.82 29.84 -25.38
C ILE A 114 -5.68 28.45 -24.76
N PHE A 115 -5.46 28.34 -23.44
CA PHE A 115 -5.35 27.04 -22.77
C PHE A 115 -6.63 26.22 -22.82
N GLU A 116 -7.80 26.85 -22.63
CA GLU A 116 -9.09 26.16 -22.76
C GLU A 116 -9.29 25.61 -24.19
N ARG A 117 -8.91 26.41 -25.20
CA ARG A 117 -8.97 26.00 -26.60
C ARG A 117 -8.03 24.84 -26.89
N VAL A 118 -6.80 24.89 -26.38
CA VAL A 118 -5.83 23.79 -26.50
C VAL A 118 -6.37 22.51 -25.87
N LYS A 119 -6.95 22.58 -24.66
CA LYS A 119 -7.56 21.42 -23.99
C LYS A 119 -8.64 20.78 -24.85
N MET A 120 -9.57 21.57 -25.37
CA MET A 120 -10.63 21.08 -26.26
C MET A 120 -10.09 20.45 -27.55
N LEU A 121 -9.02 21.00 -28.12
CA LEU A 121 -8.38 20.47 -29.33
C LEU A 121 -7.68 19.14 -29.05
N SER A 122 -6.97 19.02 -27.93
CA SER A 122 -6.27 17.79 -27.51
C SER A 122 -7.26 16.65 -27.29
N GLU A 123 -8.35 16.88 -26.56
CA GLU A 123 -9.39 15.85 -26.33
C GLU A 123 -10.02 15.37 -27.64
N LYS A 124 -10.23 16.27 -28.60
CA LYS A 124 -10.75 15.90 -29.94
C LYS A 124 -9.70 15.14 -30.75
N ALA A 125 -8.43 15.54 -30.69
CA ALA A 125 -7.33 14.87 -31.37
C ALA A 125 -7.17 13.43 -30.89
N GLU A 126 -7.23 13.18 -29.58
CA GLU A 126 -7.18 11.82 -29.02
C GLU A 126 -8.34 10.93 -29.48
N LYS A 127 -9.55 11.48 -29.54
CA LYS A 127 -10.72 10.75 -30.06
C LYS A 127 -10.55 10.39 -31.54
N GLU A 128 -10.04 11.32 -32.34
CA GLU A 128 -9.82 11.09 -33.77
C GLU A 128 -8.63 10.15 -34.04
N GLU A 129 -7.60 10.17 -33.19
CA GLU A 129 -6.45 9.26 -33.26
C GLU A 129 -6.88 7.82 -33.05
N LYS A 130 -7.77 7.56 -32.08
CA LYS A 130 -8.39 6.24 -31.86
C LYS A 130 -9.22 5.76 -33.04
N LEU A 131 -9.77 6.68 -33.84
CA LEU A 131 -10.54 6.38 -35.04
C LEU A 131 -9.67 6.29 -36.30
N GLY A 132 -8.34 6.40 -36.17
CA GLY A 132 -7.41 6.35 -37.30
C GLY A 132 -7.47 7.56 -38.24
N LYS A 133 -8.10 8.68 -37.82
CA LYS A 133 -8.25 9.89 -38.64
C LYS A 133 -7.01 10.78 -38.59
N TYR A 134 -5.84 10.21 -38.87
CA TYR A 134 -4.53 10.85 -38.66
C TYR A 134 -4.37 12.24 -39.31
N PRO A 135 -4.88 12.53 -40.53
CA PRO A 135 -4.78 13.88 -41.09
C PRO A 135 -5.48 14.96 -40.25
N ARG A 136 -6.62 14.62 -39.62
CA ARG A 136 -7.34 15.57 -38.74
C ARG A 136 -6.62 15.76 -37.40
N VAL A 137 -6.06 14.68 -36.86
CA VAL A 137 -5.25 14.69 -35.64
C VAL A 137 -4.02 15.58 -35.82
N LEU A 138 -3.34 15.45 -36.97
CA LEU A 138 -2.19 16.25 -37.34
C LEU A 138 -2.54 17.75 -37.40
N GLY A 139 -3.59 18.12 -38.15
CA GLY A 139 -4.03 19.52 -38.21
C GLY A 139 -4.42 20.11 -36.85
N ARG A 140 -4.97 19.30 -35.93
CA ARG A 140 -5.25 19.77 -34.56
C ARG A 140 -3.98 20.03 -33.76
N TYR A 141 -2.98 19.15 -33.84
CA TYR A 141 -1.71 19.34 -33.14
C TYR A 141 -0.88 20.47 -33.74
N GLU A 142 -0.95 20.71 -35.05
CA GLU A 142 -0.34 21.89 -35.70
C GLU A 142 -0.98 23.18 -35.18
N TYR A 143 -2.31 23.20 -35.06
CA TYR A 143 -3.01 24.36 -34.51
C TYR A 143 -2.72 24.57 -33.01
N ILE A 144 -2.58 23.51 -32.22
CA ILE A 144 -2.13 23.61 -30.83
C ILE A 144 -0.73 24.23 -30.74
N LEU A 145 0.18 23.84 -31.64
CA LEU A 145 1.53 24.38 -31.69
C LEU A 145 1.53 25.89 -31.99
N GLU A 146 0.71 26.34 -32.94
CA GLU A 146 0.52 27.77 -33.24
C GLU A 146 0.01 28.55 -32.02
N LEU A 147 -0.99 28.00 -31.33
CA LEU A 147 -1.55 28.58 -30.11
C LEU A 147 -0.48 28.74 -29.02
N TYR A 148 0.37 27.73 -28.80
CA TYR A 148 1.48 27.86 -27.85
C TYR A 148 2.54 28.86 -28.29
N LYS A 149 2.85 28.94 -29.59
CA LYS A 149 3.81 29.93 -30.12
C LYS A 149 3.29 31.37 -30.08
N SER A 150 1.97 31.56 -30.03
CA SER A 150 1.34 32.89 -29.94
C SER A 150 1.42 33.52 -28.54
N ILE A 151 1.74 32.72 -27.51
CA ILE A 151 1.90 33.21 -26.13
C ILE A 151 3.30 33.80 -25.97
N PRO A 152 3.46 35.08 -25.55
CA PRO A 152 4.77 35.67 -25.32
C PRO A 152 5.56 34.87 -24.27
N LYS A 153 6.82 34.53 -24.58
CA LYS A 153 7.70 33.77 -23.67
C LYS A 153 7.92 34.45 -22.32
N ASP A 154 7.84 35.79 -22.31
CA ASP A 154 7.98 36.60 -21.11
C ASP A 154 6.79 36.44 -20.15
N SER A 155 5.65 35.94 -20.64
CA SER A 155 4.46 35.67 -19.83
C SER A 155 4.45 34.27 -19.21
N ILE A 156 4.78 33.23 -20.00
CA ILE A 156 4.87 31.83 -19.56
C ILE A 156 5.90 31.10 -20.43
N ASP A 157 6.76 30.31 -19.79
CA ASP A 157 7.61 29.36 -20.51
C ASP A 157 6.85 28.08 -20.88
N LEU A 158 6.58 27.91 -22.17
CA LEU A 158 5.91 26.74 -22.76
C LEU A 158 6.87 25.84 -23.55
N SER A 159 8.18 26.00 -23.39
CA SER A 159 9.20 25.31 -24.19
C SER A 159 9.06 23.78 -24.14
N ASN A 160 8.81 23.20 -22.95
CA ASN A 160 8.61 21.76 -22.81
C ASN A 160 7.36 21.27 -23.55
N ASN A 161 6.24 21.98 -23.41
CA ASN A 161 4.98 21.63 -24.08
C ASN A 161 5.12 21.71 -25.61
N ILE A 162 5.83 22.72 -26.11
CA ILE A 162 6.15 22.87 -27.55
C ILE A 162 6.93 21.65 -28.05
N VAL A 163 7.97 21.23 -27.32
CA VAL A 163 8.78 20.04 -27.69
C VAL A 163 7.95 18.76 -27.69
N GLU A 164 7.04 18.58 -26.74
CA GLU A 164 6.15 17.41 -26.71
C GLU A 164 5.19 17.37 -27.91
N ILE A 165 4.60 18.50 -28.27
CA ILE A 165 3.71 18.62 -29.43
C ILE A 165 4.49 18.38 -30.74
N GLU A 166 5.70 18.93 -30.87
CA GLU A 166 6.56 18.71 -32.04
C GLU A 166 6.96 17.23 -32.20
N LYS A 167 7.29 16.55 -31.09
CA LYS A 167 7.51 15.10 -31.10
C LYS A 167 6.26 14.36 -31.57
N LYS A 168 5.09 14.70 -31.04
CA LYS A 168 3.83 14.03 -31.44
C LYS A 168 3.49 14.28 -32.91
N LEU A 169 3.73 15.48 -33.42
CA LEU A 169 3.58 15.80 -34.85
C LEU A 169 4.53 14.98 -35.73
N SER A 170 5.79 14.85 -35.34
CA SER A 170 6.76 14.02 -36.08
C SER A 170 6.30 12.55 -36.17
N PHE A 171 5.74 12.02 -35.08
CA PHE A 171 5.19 10.67 -35.03
C PHE A 171 3.90 10.50 -35.85
N LEU A 172 3.02 11.50 -35.86
CA LEU A 172 1.81 11.45 -36.67
C LEU A 172 2.12 11.51 -38.17
N ARG A 173 3.18 12.25 -38.55
CA ARG A 173 3.66 12.32 -39.93
C ARG A 173 4.21 11.00 -40.45
N THR A 174 4.72 10.12 -39.59
CA THR A 174 5.17 8.77 -40.00
C THR A 174 4.02 7.76 -40.10
N LYS A 175 2.82 8.11 -39.62
CA LYS A 175 1.61 7.27 -39.67
C LYS A 175 0.64 7.62 -40.79
N MET A 176 0.93 8.70 -41.53
CA MET A 176 0.25 9.03 -42.79
C MET A 176 0.94 8.29 -43.93
#